data_AF-A0A923QRY4-F1
#
_entry.id   AF-A0A923QRY4-F1
#
_cell.length_a   1.000
_cell.length_b   1.000
_cell.length_c   1.000
_cell.angle_alpha   90.00
_cell.angle_beta   90.00
_cell.angle_gamma   90.00
#
_symmetry.space_group_name_H-M   'P 1'
#
loop_
_entity.id
_entity.type
_entity.pdbx_description
1 polymer ?
#
loop_
_entity_poly.entity_id
_entity_poly.type
_entity_poly.pdbx_seq_one_letter_code
_entity_poly.pdbx_strand_id
1 'polypeptide(L)'
;MANKFNFDRVLRNFKGVDLSLDIANVAKNDFLGNFRAQGFGGNPWQDVKRRTDPTKKQISDGSSTRAILQGKRSGKLRKDVANSVMTGRKNSKLSYTLVVENPYAGYLNEGTPNMVKRQFVGTTIALNNKILKKIDQKLKNIWAT
;
A
#
# COMPACT_ATOMS: atom_id res chain seq x y z
N MET A 1 21.64 43.34 -2.03
CA MET A 1 20.43 43.15 -2.87
C MET A 1 19.50 42.19 -2.15
N ALA A 2 18.37 42.66 -1.63
CA ALA A 2 17.37 41.79 -1.03
C ALA A 2 16.76 40.90 -2.11
N ASN A 3 16.76 39.59 -1.87
CA ASN A 3 16.35 38.57 -2.82
C ASN A 3 14.85 38.69 -3.12
N LYS A 4 14.47 39.33 -4.23
CA LYS A 4 13.07 39.62 -4.65
C LYS A 4 12.14 38.39 -4.65
N PHE A 5 12.72 37.20 -4.64
CA PHE A 5 12.02 35.91 -4.75
C PHE A 5 12.10 35.06 -3.48
N ASN A 6 12.62 35.58 -2.36
CA ASN A 6 12.70 34.86 -1.08
C ASN A 6 13.38 33.46 -1.17
N PHE A 7 14.27 33.23 -2.15
CA PHE A 7 14.84 31.90 -2.39
C PHE A 7 15.58 31.32 -1.17
N ASP A 8 16.18 32.16 -0.33
CA ASP A 8 16.85 31.71 0.90
C ASP A 8 15.89 31.10 1.93
N ARG A 9 14.62 31.54 1.92
CA ARG A 9 13.57 30.94 2.75
C ARG A 9 13.09 29.62 2.15
N VAL A 10 12.84 29.60 0.83
CA VAL A 10 12.46 28.39 0.09
C VAL A 10 13.52 27.29 0.25
N LEU A 11 14.81 27.62 0.13
CA LEU A 11 15.90 26.68 0.28
C LEU A 11 15.99 26.11 1.70
N ARG A 12 15.78 26.93 2.73
CA ARG A 12 15.73 26.46 4.13
C ARG A 12 14.56 25.52 4.36
N ASN A 13 13.37 25.88 3.88
CA ASN A 13 12.18 25.05 3.97
C ASN A 13 12.38 23.72 3.23
N PHE A 14 12.95 23.76 2.02
CA PHE A 14 13.25 22.57 1.22
C PHE A 14 14.24 21.62 1.91
N LYS A 15 15.32 22.14 2.51
CA LYS A 15 16.29 21.33 3.27
C LYS A 15 15.64 20.64 4.48
N GLY A 16 14.62 21.25 5.07
CA GLY A 16 13.86 20.69 6.21
C GLY A 16 12.81 19.65 5.82
N VAL A 17 12.48 19.51 4.54
CA VAL A 17 11.40 18.63 4.09
C VAL A 17 11.77 17.16 4.22
N ASP A 18 10.88 16.41 4.84
CA ASP A 18 10.92 14.96 4.96
C ASP A 18 9.61 14.39 4.40
N LEU A 19 9.72 13.67 3.28
CA LEU A 19 8.57 13.06 2.59
C LEU A 19 8.47 11.56 2.86
N SER A 20 9.46 10.97 3.52
CA SER A 20 9.56 9.52 3.69
C SER A 20 8.29 8.92 4.29
N LEU A 21 7.80 9.48 5.39
CA LEU A 21 6.61 9.01 6.09
C LEU A 21 5.31 9.32 5.32
N ASP A 22 5.25 10.45 4.62
CA ASP A 22 4.11 10.80 3.78
C ASP A 22 3.96 9.81 2.61
N ILE A 23 5.05 9.50 1.91
CA ILE A 23 5.09 8.53 0.82
C ILE A 23 4.76 7.12 1.34
N ALA A 24 5.33 6.72 2.48
CA ALA A 24 5.05 5.44 3.11
C ALA A 24 3.57 5.26 3.42
N ASN A 25 2.92 6.28 3.97
CA ASN A 25 1.50 6.25 4.29
C ASN A 25 0.62 6.19 3.03
N VAL A 26 1.00 6.90 1.95
CA VAL A 26 0.30 6.81 0.66
C VAL A 26 0.37 5.38 0.12
N ALA A 27 1.56 4.77 0.09
CA ALA A 27 1.74 3.40 -0.37
C ALA A 27 0.98 2.39 0.49
N LYS A 28 1.10 2.47 1.82
CA LYS A 28 0.33 1.64 2.75
C LYS A 28 -1.18 1.72 2.48
N ASN A 29 -1.71 2.92 2.33
CA ASN A 29 -3.14 3.12 2.11
C ASN A 29 -3.60 2.55 0.76
N ASP A 30 -2.77 2.65 -0.27
CA ASP A 30 -3.02 2.03 -1.58
C ASP A 30 -3.07 0.49 -1.46
N PHE A 31 -2.09 -0.10 -0.78
CA PHE A 31 -2.05 -1.55 -0.54
C PHE A 31 -3.26 -2.03 0.27
N LEU A 32 -3.67 -1.29 1.30
CA LEU A 32 -4.90 -1.59 2.04
C LEU A 32 -6.16 -1.45 1.17
N GLY A 33 -6.14 -0.55 0.19
CA GLY A 33 -7.18 -0.40 -0.83
C GLY A 33 -7.34 -1.67 -1.67
N ASN A 34 -6.24 -2.30 -2.06
CA ASN A 34 -6.24 -3.56 -2.82
C ASN A 34 -6.99 -4.69 -2.09
N PHE A 35 -6.86 -4.79 -0.76
CA PHE A 35 -7.64 -5.75 0.04
C PHE A 35 -9.15 -5.50 0.02
N ARG A 36 -9.57 -4.23 -0.01
CA ARG A 36 -10.98 -3.85 -0.10
C ARG A 36 -11.54 -4.11 -1.50
N ALA A 37 -10.76 -3.77 -2.53
CA ALA A 37 -11.10 -3.99 -3.93
C ALA A 37 -11.02 -5.48 -4.35
N GLN A 38 -10.41 -6.33 -3.52
CA GLN A 38 -10.14 -7.73 -3.84
C GLN A 38 -9.38 -7.89 -5.17
N GLY A 39 -8.43 -7.00 -5.42
CA GLY A 39 -7.71 -6.89 -6.69
C GLY A 39 -6.45 -6.03 -6.59
N PHE A 40 -5.69 -5.96 -7.67
CA PHE A 40 -4.44 -5.21 -7.75
C PHE A 40 -4.32 -4.49 -9.10
N GLY A 41 -4.00 -3.19 -9.03
CA GLY A 41 -3.86 -2.37 -10.24
C GLY A 41 -5.13 -2.29 -11.08
N GLY A 42 -6.31 -2.41 -10.46
CA GLY A 42 -7.60 -2.45 -11.15
C GLY A 42 -8.05 -3.83 -11.61
N ASN A 43 -7.18 -4.84 -11.54
CA ASN A 43 -7.52 -6.21 -11.93
C ASN A 43 -7.99 -7.03 -10.70
N PRO A 44 -9.16 -7.67 -10.75
CA PRO A 44 -9.64 -8.50 -9.64
C PRO A 44 -8.73 -9.73 -9.45
N TRP A 45 -8.58 -10.18 -8.21
CA TRP A 45 -7.86 -11.42 -7.92
C TRP A 45 -8.66 -12.63 -8.40
N GLN A 46 -7.95 -13.69 -8.77
CA GLN A 46 -8.60 -14.97 -9.04
C GLN A 46 -9.34 -15.45 -7.79
N ASP A 47 -10.60 -15.82 -8.01
CA ASP A 47 -11.49 -16.31 -6.98
C ASP A 47 -10.96 -17.59 -6.33
N VAL A 48 -11.47 -17.82 -5.13
CA VAL A 48 -11.11 -18.97 -4.28
C VAL A 48 -12.06 -20.11 -4.52
N LYS A 49 -11.55 -21.36 -4.45
CA LYS A 49 -12.36 -22.58 -4.67
C LYS A 49 -13.65 -22.61 -3.85
N ARG A 50 -13.66 -22.06 -2.63
CA ARG A 50 -14.86 -21.98 -1.77
C ARG A 50 -16.03 -21.15 -2.36
N ARG A 51 -15.77 -20.29 -3.35
CA ARG A 51 -16.80 -19.49 -4.06
C ARG A 51 -17.29 -20.18 -5.33
N THR A 52 -16.40 -20.92 -5.98
CA THR A 52 -16.66 -21.51 -7.31
C THR A 52 -17.11 -22.97 -7.24
N ASP A 53 -16.73 -23.70 -6.19
CA ASP A 53 -17.09 -25.10 -5.99
C ASP A 53 -18.53 -25.22 -5.45
N PRO A 54 -19.47 -25.81 -6.21
CA PRO A 54 -20.87 -25.91 -5.81
C PRO A 54 -21.05 -26.72 -4.52
N THR A 55 -20.19 -27.70 -4.24
CA THR A 55 -20.25 -28.51 -3.01
C THR A 55 -19.87 -27.71 -1.77
N LYS A 56 -19.02 -26.68 -1.92
CA LYS A 56 -18.58 -25.80 -0.83
C LYS A 56 -19.40 -24.51 -0.72
N LYS A 57 -20.10 -24.13 -1.79
CA LYS A 57 -20.97 -22.96 -1.84
C LYS A 57 -22.20 -23.10 -0.93
N GLN A 58 -22.63 -24.34 -0.67
CA GLN A 58 -23.79 -24.66 0.18
C GLN A 58 -23.48 -24.68 1.70
N ILE A 59 -22.22 -24.48 2.10
CA ILE A 59 -21.85 -24.43 3.53
C ILE A 59 -22.34 -23.09 4.10
N SER A 60 -23.31 -23.16 5.02
CA SER A 60 -24.02 -22.01 5.62
C SER A 60 -23.18 -21.14 6.58
N ASP A 61 -21.86 -21.38 6.68
CA ASP A 61 -20.95 -20.71 7.62
C ASP A 61 -20.47 -19.32 7.12
N GLY A 62 -21.07 -18.79 6.04
CA GLY A 62 -20.63 -17.56 5.39
C GLY A 62 -19.25 -17.69 4.71
N SER A 63 -18.75 -18.91 4.50
CA SER A 63 -17.44 -19.14 3.86
C SER A 63 -17.33 -18.54 2.47
N SER A 64 -18.39 -18.63 1.70
CA SER A 64 -18.48 -18.17 0.32
C SER A 64 -18.39 -16.65 0.20
N THR A 65 -18.94 -15.89 1.15
CA THR A 65 -18.97 -14.42 1.10
C THR A 65 -17.70 -13.75 1.65
N ARG A 66 -16.88 -14.47 2.44
CA ARG A 66 -15.61 -13.94 3.00
C ARG A 66 -14.67 -13.39 1.93
N ALA A 67 -14.00 -12.27 2.21
CA ALA A 67 -12.99 -11.69 1.31
C ALA A 67 -11.82 -12.65 1.06
N ILE A 68 -11.25 -12.58 -0.15
CA ILE A 68 -10.28 -13.56 -0.65
C ILE A 68 -9.06 -13.74 0.27
N LEU A 69 -8.38 -12.64 0.63
CA LEU A 69 -7.15 -12.65 1.44
C LEU A 69 -7.37 -12.46 2.96
N GLN A 70 -8.61 -12.54 3.43
CA GLN A 70 -8.91 -12.38 4.86
C GLN A 70 -8.77 -13.71 5.64
N GLY A 71 -8.86 -14.85 4.93
CA GLY A 71 -8.68 -16.19 5.50
C GLY A 71 -9.79 -16.60 6.47
N LYS A 72 -9.55 -17.69 7.24
CA LYS A 72 -10.47 -18.16 8.31
C LYS A 72 -10.42 -17.29 9.59
N ARG A 73 -9.38 -16.46 9.75
CA ARG A 73 -9.18 -15.55 10.89
C ARG A 73 -9.55 -14.10 10.49
N SER A 74 -9.41 -13.15 11.42
CA SER A 74 -9.80 -11.73 11.27
C SER A 74 -8.96 -10.90 10.28
N GLY A 75 -8.21 -11.51 9.34
CA GLY A 75 -7.40 -10.80 8.35
C GLY A 75 -6.04 -10.33 8.86
N LYS A 76 -5.25 -11.23 9.49
CA LYS A 76 -3.90 -10.91 10.00
C LYS A 76 -3.00 -10.23 8.97
N LEU A 77 -2.94 -10.74 7.73
CA LEU A 77 -2.14 -10.13 6.66
C LEU A 77 -2.49 -8.66 6.43
N ARG A 78 -3.79 -8.32 6.39
CA ARG A 78 -4.23 -6.92 6.24
C ARG A 78 -3.80 -6.06 7.43
N LYS A 79 -3.84 -6.60 8.64
CA LYS A 79 -3.37 -5.91 9.86
C LYS A 79 -1.85 -5.69 9.82
N ASP A 80 -1.08 -6.71 9.40
CA ASP A 80 0.37 -6.61 9.25
C ASP A 80 0.74 -5.55 8.20
N VAL A 81 0.00 -5.48 7.08
CA VAL A 81 0.15 -4.39 6.08
C VAL A 81 -0.21 -3.03 6.68
N ALA A 82 -1.28 -2.94 7.48
CA ALA A 82 -1.64 -1.69 8.15
C ALA A 82 -0.56 -1.21 9.14
N ASN A 83 0.13 -2.15 9.77
CA ASN A 83 1.21 -1.87 10.71
C ASN A 83 2.58 -1.71 10.04
N SER A 84 2.68 -1.85 8.71
CA SER A 84 3.96 -1.86 7.98
C SER A 84 4.76 -0.55 8.03
N VAL A 85 4.10 0.57 8.35
CA VAL A 85 4.75 1.87 8.61
C VAL A 85 5.26 1.94 10.06
N MET A 86 4.71 1.18 10.99
CA MET A 86 5.18 1.15 12.38
C MET A 86 6.43 0.25 12.51
N THR A 87 6.43 -0.89 11.81
CA THR A 87 7.55 -1.85 11.77
C THR A 87 8.58 -1.52 10.67
N GLY A 88 8.29 -0.52 9.85
CA GLY A 88 9.13 -0.12 8.73
C GLY A 88 10.38 0.64 9.14
N ARG A 89 11.19 0.97 8.13
CA ARG A 89 12.48 1.65 8.32
C ARG A 89 12.57 2.87 7.41
N LYS A 90 12.88 4.02 8.00
CA LYS A 90 13.23 5.21 7.23
C LYS A 90 14.67 5.08 6.75
N ASN A 91 14.88 5.11 5.44
CA ASN A 91 16.22 5.03 4.84
C ASN A 91 16.80 6.41 4.55
N SER A 92 15.95 7.38 4.18
CA SER A 92 16.35 8.76 3.92
C SER A 92 15.15 9.71 4.08
N LYS A 93 15.33 11.00 3.78
CA LYS A 93 14.21 11.97 3.73
C LYS A 93 13.20 11.70 2.61
N LEU A 94 13.55 10.84 1.65
CA LEU A 94 12.74 10.52 0.46
C LEU A 94 12.45 9.03 0.31
N SER A 95 12.97 8.18 1.22
CA SER A 95 12.85 6.73 1.12
C SER A 95 12.45 6.11 2.45
N TYR A 96 11.49 5.19 2.36
CA TYR A 96 10.94 4.45 3.47
C TYR A 96 10.65 3.01 3.04
N THR A 97 11.14 2.04 3.80
CA THR A 97 10.87 0.62 3.58
C THR A 97 9.71 0.19 4.46
N LEU A 98 8.63 -0.27 3.85
CA LEU A 98 7.52 -0.92 4.54
C LEU A 98 7.89 -2.37 4.85
N VAL A 99 7.64 -2.83 6.07
CA VAL A 99 7.95 -4.20 6.49
C VAL A 99 6.65 -4.91 6.86
N VAL A 100 6.39 -6.06 6.25
CA VAL A 100 5.23 -6.90 6.57
C VAL A 100 5.73 -8.20 7.20
N GLU A 101 5.58 -8.34 8.52
CA GLU A 101 5.99 -9.51 9.28
C GLU A 101 4.99 -10.66 9.12
N ASN A 102 4.89 -11.19 7.90
CA ASN A 102 4.03 -12.31 7.60
C ASN A 102 4.68 -13.22 6.55
N PRO A 103 5.03 -14.47 6.90
CA PRO A 103 5.68 -15.39 5.96
C PRO A 103 4.78 -15.72 4.76
N TYR A 104 3.45 -15.63 4.92
CA TYR A 104 2.50 -15.86 3.82
C TYR A 104 2.37 -14.67 2.85
N ALA A 105 2.89 -13.50 3.21
CA ALA A 105 2.84 -12.32 2.36
C ALA A 105 3.54 -12.56 1.01
N GLY A 106 4.75 -13.14 1.04
CA GLY A 106 5.53 -13.45 -0.17
C GLY A 106 4.80 -14.43 -1.08
N TYR A 107 4.38 -15.58 -0.54
CA TYR A 107 3.68 -16.62 -1.32
C TYR A 107 2.40 -16.12 -1.99
N LEU A 108 1.65 -15.24 -1.33
CA LEU A 108 0.45 -14.65 -1.91
C LEU A 108 0.79 -13.59 -2.96
N ASN A 109 1.82 -12.78 -2.71
CA ASN A 109 2.16 -11.68 -3.60
C ASN A 109 2.80 -12.17 -4.92
N GLU A 110 3.63 -13.21 -4.84
CA GLU A 110 4.40 -13.77 -5.96
C GLU A 110 3.72 -15.00 -6.58
N GLY A 111 2.94 -15.74 -5.79
CA GLY A 111 2.42 -17.05 -6.17
C GLY A 111 3.42 -18.17 -5.91
N THR A 112 2.95 -19.41 -5.94
CA THR A 112 3.77 -20.62 -5.90
C THR A 112 3.12 -21.68 -6.82
N PRO A 113 3.80 -22.81 -7.14
CA PRO A 113 3.17 -23.87 -7.94
C PRO A 113 1.83 -24.36 -7.37
N ASN A 114 1.67 -24.32 -6.04
CA ASN A 114 0.46 -24.77 -5.34
C ASN A 114 -0.48 -23.63 -4.93
N MET A 115 -0.12 -22.37 -5.19
CA MET A 115 -0.89 -21.20 -4.76
C MET A 115 -0.94 -20.13 -5.83
N VAL A 116 -2.15 -19.81 -6.27
CA VAL A 116 -2.40 -18.73 -7.21
C VAL A 116 -1.90 -17.39 -6.66
N LYS A 117 -1.16 -16.66 -7.48
CA LYS A 117 -0.70 -15.29 -7.24
C LYS A 117 -1.89 -14.35 -7.02
N ARG A 118 -1.84 -13.62 -5.91
CA ARG A 118 -2.79 -12.57 -5.52
C ARG A 118 -2.01 -11.37 -5.01
N GLN A 119 -1.33 -10.71 -5.96
CA GLN A 119 -0.51 -9.55 -5.68
C GLN A 119 -1.34 -8.49 -4.93
N PHE A 120 -0.81 -7.95 -3.84
CA PHE A 120 -1.48 -6.90 -3.06
C PHE A 120 -0.54 -5.73 -2.77
N VAL A 121 0.78 -5.96 -2.92
CA VAL A 121 1.85 -4.98 -2.81
C VAL A 121 2.64 -4.96 -4.13
N GLY A 122 2.99 -3.76 -4.56
CA GLY A 122 3.81 -3.55 -5.74
C GLY A 122 3.58 -2.16 -6.34
N THR A 123 4.37 -1.85 -7.35
CA THR A 123 4.29 -0.56 -8.05
C THR A 123 3.17 -0.61 -9.08
N THR A 124 2.31 0.41 -9.08
CA THR A 124 1.29 0.61 -10.11
C THR A 124 1.32 2.06 -10.59
N ILE A 125 0.82 2.32 -11.80
CA ILE A 125 0.70 3.69 -12.33
C ILE A 125 -0.16 4.55 -11.39
N ALA A 126 -1.26 3.98 -10.88
CA ALA A 126 -2.14 4.67 -9.94
C ALA A 126 -1.43 5.05 -8.63
N LEU A 127 -0.61 4.14 -8.07
CA LEU A 127 0.20 4.41 -6.90
C LEU A 127 1.23 5.51 -7.17
N ASN A 128 1.94 5.43 -8.29
CA ASN A 128 2.93 6.44 -8.68
C ASN A 128 2.28 7.82 -8.79
N ASN A 129 1.11 7.91 -9.40
CA ASN A 129 0.36 9.17 -9.49
C ASN A 129 -0.04 9.71 -8.11
N LYS A 130 -0.44 8.85 -7.17
CA LYS A 130 -0.74 9.26 -5.78
C LYS A 130 0.51 9.78 -5.06
N ILE A 131 1.64 9.12 -5.24
CA ILE A 131 2.93 9.53 -4.66
C ILE A 131 3.35 10.88 -5.24
N LEU A 132 3.37 11.03 -6.57
CA LEU A 132 3.73 12.26 -7.25
C LEU A 132 2.83 13.43 -6.81
N LYS A 133 1.51 13.20 -6.72
CA LYS A 133 0.57 14.20 -6.22
C LYS A 133 0.91 14.65 -4.80
N LYS A 134 1.30 13.73 -3.92
CA LYS A 134 1.69 14.06 -2.54
C LYS A 134 3.00 14.85 -2.49
N ILE A 135 3.97 14.50 -3.34
CA ILE A 135 5.23 15.25 -3.49
C ILE A 135 4.94 16.67 -3.98
N ASP A 136 4.15 16.82 -5.06
CA ASP A 136 3.78 18.11 -5.63
C ASP A 136 3.06 19.01 -4.61
N GLN A 137 2.11 18.45 -3.85
CA GLN A 137 1.43 19.17 -2.75
C GLN A 137 2.42 19.71 -1.72
N LYS A 138 3.42 18.91 -1.34
CA LYS A 138 4.44 19.34 -0.37
C LYS A 138 5.36 20.39 -0.96
N LEU A 139 5.78 20.25 -2.21
CA LEU A 139 6.61 21.25 -2.89
C LEU A 139 5.86 22.59 -3.01
N LYS A 140 4.59 22.57 -3.43
CA LYS A 140 3.76 23.78 -3.50
C LYS A 140 3.67 24.51 -2.15
N ASN A 141 3.52 23.77 -1.05
CA ASN A 141 3.48 24.37 0.28
C ASN A 141 4.80 25.06 0.67
N ILE A 142 5.95 24.56 0.22
CA ILE A 142 7.26 25.22 0.45
C ILE A 142 7.33 26.56 -0.27
N TRP A 143 6.84 26.60 -1.52
CA TRP A 143 6.85 27.79 -2.36
C TRP A 143 5.81 28.85 -1.95
N ALA A 144 4.69 28.42 -1.36
CA ALA A 144 3.61 29.31 -0.91
C ALA A 144 3.89 29.99 0.46
N THR A 145 4.91 29.53 1.21
CA THR A 145 5.36 30.13 2.49
C THR A 145 6.48 31.14 2.32
#